data_AF-A0AAJ2KUT2-F1
#
_entry.id   AF-A0AAJ2KUT2-F1
#
_cell.length_a   1.000
_cell.length_b   1.000
_cell.length_c   1.000
_cell.angle_alpha   90.00
_cell.angle_beta   90.00
_cell.angle_gamma   90.00
#
_symmetry.space_group_name_H-M   'P 1'
#
loop_
_entity.id
_entity.type
_entity.pdbx_description
1 polymer ?
#
loop_
_entity_poly.entity_id
_entity_poly.type
_entity_poly.pdbx_seq_one_letter_code
_entity_poly.pdbx_strand_id
1 'polypeptide(L)'
;MGNYFDEIQHLKHSEYGGPQPVITDTRDDLNETEDVSMADQWVEYIQPLVTFALEEVKEGINMTHLFQEYILAGVLVGQGFSPEEAIAQVEEWEKTGESQLLQESKQMD
;
A
#
# COMPACT_ATOMS: atom_id res chain seq x y z
N MET A 1 38.70 4.12 -17.76
CA MET A 1 38.40 4.84 -16.51
C MET A 1 38.83 6.27 -16.69
N GLY A 2 37.86 7.17 -16.79
CA GLY A 2 38.00 8.60 -17.01
C GLY A 2 36.60 9.17 -16.96
N ASN A 3 36.30 9.94 -15.92
CA ASN A 3 34.95 10.20 -15.44
C ASN A 3 34.24 11.25 -16.30
N TYR A 4 33.01 10.95 -16.71
CA TYR A 4 32.08 11.82 -17.45
C TYR A 4 31.68 13.11 -16.70
N PHE A 5 32.24 13.34 -15.50
CA PHE A 5 31.90 14.45 -14.61
C PHE A 5 32.79 15.70 -14.78
N ASP A 6 33.95 15.57 -15.44
CA ASP A 6 34.88 16.71 -15.63
C ASP A 6 34.52 17.60 -16.85
N GLU A 7 33.72 17.10 -17.78
CA GLU A 7 33.39 17.82 -19.02
C GLU A 7 32.27 18.87 -18.83
N ILE A 8 31.49 18.76 -17.73
CA ILE A 8 30.36 19.66 -17.44
C ILE A 8 30.81 20.95 -16.73
N GLN A 9 32.02 20.99 -16.14
CA GLN A 9 32.49 22.15 -15.36
C GLN A 9 33.09 23.28 -16.21
N HIS A 10 33.37 23.06 -17.50
CA HIS A 10 33.99 24.06 -18.37
C HIS A 10 33.02 24.84 -19.29
N LEU A 11 31.72 24.55 -19.26
CA LEU A 11 30.71 25.19 -20.13
C LEU A 11 29.97 26.37 -19.49
N LYS A 12 30.58 27.05 -18.51
CA LYS A 12 30.15 28.41 -18.13
C LYS A 12 31.22 29.39 -18.56
N HIS A 13 31.09 29.91 -19.78
CA HIS A 13 31.37 31.29 -20.20
C HIS A 13 31.34 31.36 -21.74
N SER A 14 30.19 31.73 -22.31
CA SER A 14 30.18 32.60 -23.48
C SER A 14 28.82 33.26 -23.61
N GLU A 15 28.80 34.58 -23.44
CA GLU A 15 27.74 35.47 -23.92
C GLU A 15 27.51 35.24 -25.41
N TYR A 16 26.26 35.01 -25.83
CA TYR A 16 25.80 35.42 -27.15
C TYR A 16 24.34 35.87 -27.05
N GLY A 17 24.15 37.19 -27.14
CA GLY A 17 22.86 37.81 -27.34
C GLY A 17 22.36 37.59 -28.77
N GLY A 18 21.09 37.20 -28.87
CA GLY A 18 20.28 37.17 -30.08
C GLY A 18 18.80 37.04 -29.68
N PRO A 19 17.84 37.58 -30.45
CA PRO A 19 16.44 37.54 -30.07
C PRO A 19 15.91 36.10 -30.08
N GLN A 20 15.36 35.67 -28.95
CA GLN A 20 14.72 34.37 -28.76
C GLN A 20 13.49 34.25 -29.68
N PRO A 21 13.28 33.13 -30.40
CA PRO A 21 12.03 32.89 -31.11
C PRO A 21 10.89 32.69 -30.11
N VAL A 22 9.81 33.45 -30.26
CA VAL A 22 8.57 33.25 -29.52
C VAL A 22 7.92 31.97 -30.04
N ILE A 23 8.02 30.89 -29.26
CA ILE A 23 7.24 29.67 -29.51
C ILE A 23 5.98 29.78 -28.65
N THR A 24 4.85 30.13 -29.28
CA THR A 24 3.52 29.91 -28.73
C THR A 24 2.85 28.84 -29.57
N ASP A 25 2.78 27.60 -29.09
CA ASP A 25 1.67 26.70 -29.41
C ASP A 25 1.61 25.50 -28.45
N THR A 26 0.64 25.58 -27.54
CA THR A 26 -0.34 24.57 -27.13
C THR A 26 0.06 23.08 -27.11
N ARG A 27 0.08 22.51 -25.90
CA ARG A 27 -0.66 21.30 -25.50
C ARG A 27 -0.52 21.14 -23.98
N ASP A 28 -1.43 21.79 -23.26
CA ASP A 28 -1.81 21.36 -21.91
C ASP A 28 -2.56 20.02 -22.05
N ASP A 29 -1.80 18.94 -22.23
CA ASP A 29 -2.25 17.59 -21.87
C ASP A 29 -1.33 17.13 -20.73
N LEU A 30 -1.37 17.88 -19.63
CA LEU A 30 -1.11 17.26 -18.34
C LEU A 30 -2.30 16.35 -18.11
N ASN A 31 -2.16 15.09 -18.49
CA ASN A 31 -2.92 14.01 -17.88
C ASN A 31 -2.68 14.16 -16.37
N GLU A 32 -3.57 14.87 -15.68
CA GLU A 32 -3.70 14.88 -14.24
C GLU A 32 -4.04 13.44 -13.86
N THR A 33 -3.03 12.58 -13.81
CA THR A 33 -3.10 11.40 -12.97
C THR A 33 -3.34 11.95 -11.58
N GLU A 34 -4.59 11.89 -11.13
CA GLU A 34 -4.94 12.16 -9.74
C GLU A 34 -3.88 11.48 -8.88
N ASP A 35 -3.13 12.27 -8.12
CA ASP A 35 -2.07 11.77 -7.26
C ASP A 35 -2.76 11.05 -6.09
N VAL A 36 -3.14 9.78 -6.33
CA VAL A 36 -3.80 8.95 -5.31
C VAL A 36 -2.79 8.78 -4.18
N SER A 37 -3.15 9.30 -3.01
CA SER A 37 -2.33 9.21 -1.82
C SER A 37 -1.90 7.76 -1.58
N MET A 38 -0.62 7.56 -1.26
CA MET A 38 -0.12 6.24 -0.86
C MET A 38 -0.94 5.66 0.30
N ALA A 39 -1.46 6.52 1.19
CA ALA A 39 -2.33 6.08 2.27
C ALA A 39 -3.64 5.50 1.74
N ASP A 40 -4.24 6.11 0.72
CA ASP A 40 -5.48 5.62 0.11
C ASP A 40 -5.23 4.30 -0.63
N GLN A 41 -4.09 4.19 -1.34
CA GLN A 41 -3.68 2.93 -1.97
C GLN A 41 -3.52 1.79 -0.94
N TRP A 42 -3.02 2.09 0.26
CA TRP A 42 -2.91 1.09 1.32
C TRP A 42 -4.27 0.72 1.92
N VAL A 43 -5.17 1.69 2.08
CA VAL A 43 -6.55 1.43 2.50
C VAL A 43 -7.26 0.52 1.48
N GLU A 44 -7.12 0.81 0.18
CA GLU A 44 -7.65 -0.04 -0.88
C GLU A 44 -7.02 -1.43 -0.87
N TYR A 45 -5.71 -1.52 -0.66
CA TYR A 45 -5.00 -2.79 -0.66
C TYR A 45 -5.47 -3.73 0.46
N ILE A 46 -5.74 -3.21 1.66
CA ILE A 46 -6.25 -4.03 2.78
C ILE A 46 -7.78 -4.18 2.78
N GLN A 47 -8.49 -3.63 1.79
CA GLN A 47 -9.94 -3.68 1.73
C GLN A 47 -10.54 -5.09 1.85
N PRO A 48 -9.89 -6.19 1.39
CA PRO A 48 -10.37 -7.54 1.66
C PRO A 48 -10.49 -7.83 3.16
N LEU A 49 -9.47 -7.53 3.98
CA LEU A 49 -9.50 -7.74 5.44
C LEU A 49 -10.71 -7.02 6.07
N VAL A 50 -10.96 -5.78 5.67
CA VAL A 50 -12.09 -4.99 6.17
C VAL A 50 -13.42 -5.60 5.74
N THR A 51 -13.52 -6.07 4.51
CA THR A 51 -14.76 -6.62 3.94
C THR A 51 -15.17 -7.90 4.65
N PHE A 52 -14.24 -8.84 4.81
CA PHE A 52 -14.48 -10.10 5.51
C PHE A 52 -14.81 -9.87 7.00
N ALA A 53 -14.08 -8.99 7.69
CA ALA A 53 -14.41 -8.60 9.06
C ALA A 53 -15.85 -8.04 9.18
N LEU A 54 -16.27 -7.17 8.26
CA LEU A 54 -17.63 -6.62 8.28
C LEU A 54 -18.71 -7.66 7.97
N GLU A 55 -18.39 -8.74 7.28
CA GLU A 55 -19.30 -9.87 7.08
C GLU A 55 -19.49 -10.64 8.38
N GLU A 56 -18.42 -10.95 9.10
CA GLU A 56 -18.47 -11.63 10.39
C GLU A 56 -19.17 -10.83 11.50
N VAL A 57 -19.02 -9.49 11.52
CA VAL A 57 -19.79 -8.64 12.45
C VAL A 57 -21.30 -8.85 12.25
N LYS A 58 -21.77 -9.06 11.02
CA LYS A 58 -23.20 -9.31 10.74
C LYS A 58 -23.65 -10.68 11.22
N GLU A 59 -22.74 -11.63 11.32
CA GLU A 59 -22.99 -12.97 11.86
C GLU A 59 -22.98 -13.01 13.40
N GLY A 60 -22.63 -11.89 14.04
CA GLY A 60 -22.64 -11.76 15.50
C GLY A 60 -21.39 -12.31 16.18
N ILE A 61 -20.26 -12.37 15.46
CA ILE A 61 -18.97 -12.79 15.99
C ILE A 61 -18.51 -11.85 17.12
N ASN A 62 -17.85 -12.44 18.13
CA ASN A 62 -17.22 -11.70 19.23
C ASN A 62 -16.22 -10.66 18.67
N MET A 63 -16.39 -9.38 19.05
CA MET A 63 -15.54 -8.29 18.54
C MET A 63 -14.05 -8.43 18.92
N THR A 64 -13.74 -8.99 20.08
CA THR A 64 -12.35 -9.24 20.51
C THR A 64 -11.71 -10.28 19.60
N HIS A 65 -12.42 -11.38 19.34
CA HIS A 65 -11.97 -12.43 18.43
C HIS A 65 -11.71 -11.89 17.03
N LEU A 66 -12.71 -11.19 16.48
CA LEU A 66 -12.62 -10.56 15.16
C LEU A 66 -11.43 -9.59 15.05
N PHE A 67 -11.23 -8.71 16.04
CA PHE A 67 -10.06 -7.83 16.00
C PHE A 67 -8.74 -8.60 16.07
N GLN A 68 -8.66 -9.70 16.82
CA GLN A 68 -7.45 -10.51 16.87
C GLN A 68 -7.14 -11.17 15.52
N GLU A 69 -8.15 -11.76 14.86
CA GLU A 69 -7.96 -12.41 13.56
C GLU A 69 -7.48 -11.41 12.50
N TYR A 70 -8.19 -10.29 12.32
CA TYR A 70 -7.88 -9.38 11.22
C TYR A 70 -6.67 -8.47 11.49
N ILE A 71 -6.33 -8.19 12.76
CA ILE A 71 -5.05 -7.54 13.08
C ILE A 71 -3.89 -8.50 12.84
N LEU A 72 -4.04 -9.79 13.18
CA LEU A 72 -3.02 -10.81 12.87
C LEU A 72 -2.86 -11.00 11.36
N ALA A 73 -3.95 -11.00 10.60
CA ALA A 73 -3.92 -10.98 9.15
C ALA A 73 -3.16 -9.74 8.63
N GLY A 74 -3.41 -8.56 9.22
CA GLY A 74 -2.66 -7.34 8.89
C GLY A 74 -1.14 -7.46 9.14
N VAL A 75 -0.72 -8.19 10.17
CA VAL A 75 0.70 -8.49 10.41
C VAL A 75 1.27 -9.35 9.28
N LEU A 76 0.56 -10.37 8.82
CA LEU A 76 0.98 -11.22 7.71
C LEU A 76 1.05 -10.45 6.38
N VAL A 77 0.09 -9.57 6.13
CA VAL A 77 0.14 -8.65 4.98
C VAL A 77 1.42 -7.80 5.05
N GLY A 78 1.77 -7.27 6.23
CA GLY A 78 3.03 -6.55 6.45
C GLY A 78 4.30 -7.40 6.26
N GLN A 79 4.18 -8.73 6.30
CA GLN A 79 5.26 -9.68 6.03
C GLN A 79 5.34 -10.13 4.56
N GLY A 80 4.41 -9.67 3.72
CA GLY A 80 4.42 -9.90 2.27
C GLY A 80 3.40 -10.92 1.77
N PHE A 81 2.49 -11.40 2.61
CA PHE A 81 1.33 -12.19 2.18
C PHE A 81 0.32 -11.30 1.46
N SER A 82 -0.44 -11.84 0.51
CA SER A 82 -1.64 -11.15 0.02
C SER A 82 -2.70 -11.04 1.12
N PRO A 83 -3.62 -10.07 1.05
CA PRO A 83 -4.77 -9.98 1.96
C PRO A 83 -5.52 -11.32 2.14
N GLU A 84 -5.80 -12.01 1.04
CA GLU A 84 -6.52 -13.29 1.04
C GLU A 84 -5.68 -14.43 1.62
N GLU A 85 -4.38 -14.48 1.30
CA GLU A 85 -3.45 -15.47 1.88
C GLU A 85 -3.32 -15.28 3.39
N ALA A 86 -3.27 -14.03 3.85
CA ALA A 86 -3.20 -13.69 5.26
C ALA A 86 -4.46 -14.15 6.02
N ILE A 87 -5.65 -13.89 5.48
CA ILE A 87 -6.92 -14.36 6.06
C ILE A 87 -6.91 -15.89 6.14
N ALA A 88 -6.64 -16.58 5.03
CA ALA A 88 -6.64 -18.04 4.98
C ALA A 88 -5.64 -18.68 5.96
N GLN A 89 -4.47 -18.05 6.15
CA GLN A 89 -3.47 -18.53 7.10
C GLN A 89 -3.93 -18.38 8.56
N VAL A 90 -4.59 -17.27 8.90
CA VAL A 90 -5.16 -17.04 10.24
C VAL A 90 -6.29 -18.03 10.52
N GLU A 91 -7.20 -18.24 9.57
CA GLU A 91 -8.28 -19.24 9.67
C GLU A 91 -7.71 -20.65 9.89
N GLU A 92 -6.64 -21.02 9.20
CA GLU A 92 -6.01 -22.33 9.37
C GLU A 92 -5.37 -22.46 10.77
N TRP A 93 -4.72 -21.41 11.28
CA TRP A 93 -4.17 -21.40 12.64
C TRP A 93 -5.23 -21.51 13.72
N GLU A 94 -6.38 -20.88 13.50
CA GLU A 94 -7.52 -21.07 14.36
C GLU A 94 -8.01 -22.52 14.29
N LYS A 95 -8.33 -23.01 13.09
CA LYS A 95 -8.93 -24.34 12.87
C LYS A 95 -8.06 -25.48 13.38
N THR A 96 -6.76 -25.37 13.22
CA THR A 96 -5.78 -26.37 13.71
C THR A 96 -5.52 -26.24 15.21
N GLY A 97 -5.88 -25.10 15.82
CA GLY A 97 -5.55 -24.77 17.20
C GLY A 97 -4.08 -24.38 17.40
N GLU A 98 -3.36 -24.02 16.33
CA GLU A 98 -1.99 -23.49 16.41
C GLU A 98 -1.95 -22.21 17.26
N SER A 99 -2.97 -21.36 17.13
CA SER A 99 -3.15 -20.20 18.01
C SER A 99 -4.14 -20.51 19.14
N GLN A 100 -3.61 -20.76 20.34
CA GLN A 100 -4.42 -20.93 21.55
C GLN A 100 -5.22 -19.65 21.88
N LEU A 101 -4.67 -18.47 21.62
CA LEU A 101 -5.34 -17.20 21.91
C LEU A 101 -6.54 -16.94 20.98
N LEU A 102 -6.48 -17.37 19.72
CA LEU A 102 -7.64 -17.31 18.82
C LEU A 102 -8.73 -18.28 19.27
N GLN A 103 -8.36 -19.49 19.71
CA GLN A 103 -9.30 -20.45 20.29
C GLN A 103 -9.97 -19.92 21.56
N GLU A 104 -9.22 -19.25 22.42
CA GLU A 104 -9.75 -18.65 23.65
C GLU A 104 -10.73 -17.52 23.34
N SER A 105 -10.36 -16.56 22.48
CA SER A 105 -11.21 -15.41 22.17
C SER A 105 -12.49 -15.79 21.44
N LYS A 106 -12.46 -16.85 20.62
CA LYS A 106 -13.65 -17.39 19.96
C LYS A 106 -14.73 -17.86 20.94
N GLN A 107 -14.31 -18.30 22.13
CA GLN A 107 -15.19 -18.82 23.18
C GLN A 107 -15.60 -17.75 24.19
N MET A 108 -15.13 -16.51 24.04
CA MET A 108 -15.55 -15.40 24.89
C MET A 108 -16.92 -14.90 24.45
N ASP A 109 -17.82 -14.69 25.41
CA ASP A 109 -19.13 -14.06 25.19
C ASP A 109 -19.01 -12.53 25.03
#